data_AF-A0A8J7IMU4-F1
#
_entry.id   AF-A0A8J7IMU4-F1
#
_cell.length_a   1.000
_cell.length_b   1.000
_cell.length_c   1.000
_cell.angle_alpha   90.00
_cell.angle_beta   90.00
_cell.angle_gamma   90.00
#
_symmetry.space_group_name_H-M   'P 1'
#
loop_
_entity.id
_entity.type
_entity.pdbx_description
1 polymer ?
#
loop_
_entity_poly.entity_id
_entity_poly.type
_entity_poly.pdbx_seq_one_letter_code
_entity_poly.pdbx_strand_id
1 'polypeptide(L)'
;MHTLEMTLSEVYFYMIIIFYQLFSLVIITFTEDLKENKYYMRYLKITFLIGFLGIIMELLNWNYFCQFNCTLLTFSPFLTLLISKGIIEFYKKVFKKEAFQMQWGKLSDGIWTRNMGDLKYKGYYSWYTVNIGSFPIFIITAIFLLIEKNIC
;
A
#
# COMPACT_ATOMS: atom_id res chain seq x y z
N MET A 1 30.47 4.09 -22.07
CA MET A 1 29.41 4.60 -21.19
C MET A 1 28.19 4.81 -22.08
N HIS A 2 27.32 3.81 -22.20
CA HIS A 2 26.09 3.94 -22.99
C HIS A 2 25.10 4.77 -22.17
N THR A 3 24.85 6.00 -22.59
CA THR A 3 23.72 6.76 -22.09
C THR A 3 22.45 6.10 -22.62
N LEU A 4 21.65 5.52 -21.73
CA LEU A 4 20.30 5.06 -22.01
C LEU A 4 19.45 6.30 -22.28
N GLU A 5 19.24 6.64 -23.55
CA GLU A 5 18.31 7.70 -23.95
C GLU A 5 16.89 7.19 -23.74
N MET A 6 16.34 7.39 -22.53
CA MET A 6 14.93 7.14 -22.26
C MET A 6 14.09 8.21 -22.94
N THR A 7 13.01 7.79 -23.59
CA THR A 7 12.06 8.75 -24.18
C THR A 7 11.33 9.51 -23.09
N LEU A 8 10.88 10.75 -23.37
CA LEU A 8 10.10 11.53 -22.41
C LEU A 8 8.81 10.78 -21.97
N SER A 9 8.21 10.03 -22.88
CA SER A 9 7.05 9.15 -22.63
C SER A 9 7.34 8.05 -21.60
N GLU A 10 8.52 7.44 -21.69
CA GLU A 10 8.98 6.40 -20.77
C GLU A 10 9.29 6.98 -19.37
N VAL A 11 9.88 8.17 -19.30
CA VAL A 11 10.09 8.88 -18.03
C VAL A 11 8.75 9.17 -17.33
N TYR A 12 7.76 9.66 -18.07
CA TYR A 12 6.42 9.91 -17.51
C TYR A 12 5.75 8.63 -17.03
N PHE A 13 5.88 7.54 -17.78
CA PHE A 13 5.38 6.24 -17.37
C PHE A 13 5.95 5.82 -16.01
N TYR A 14 7.28 5.83 -15.85
CA TYR A 14 7.91 5.44 -14.58
C TYR A 14 7.56 6.38 -13.44
N MET A 15 7.48 7.69 -13.68
CA MET A 15 7.03 8.65 -12.67
C MET A 15 5.61 8.34 -12.16
N ILE A 16 4.67 8.05 -13.07
CA ILE A 16 3.29 7.68 -12.70
C ILE A 16 3.27 6.44 -11.82
N ILE A 17 4.03 5.41 -12.20
CA ILE A 17 4.12 4.16 -11.42
C ILE A 17 4.70 4.42 -10.02
N ILE A 18 5.74 5.25 -9.89
CA ILE A 18 6.31 5.63 -8.60
C ILE A 18 5.28 6.35 -7.74
N PHE A 19 4.51 7.30 -8.29
CA PHE A 19 3.45 7.99 -7.56
C PHE A 19 2.38 7.01 -7.05
N TYR A 20 2.02 6.00 -7.84
CA TYR A 20 1.08 4.97 -7.40
C TYR A 20 1.67 4.11 -6.27
N GLN A 21 2.94 3.73 -6.33
CA GLN A 21 3.58 2.99 -5.23
C GLN A 21 3.71 3.84 -3.95
N LEU A 22 4.00 5.14 -4.07
CA LEU A 22 3.98 6.06 -2.93
C LEU A 22 2.59 6.11 -2.29
N PHE A 23 1.52 6.02 -3.08
CA PHE A 23 0.16 5.95 -2.55
C PHE A 23 -0.08 4.68 -1.72
N SER A 24 0.49 3.53 -2.09
CA SER A 24 0.48 2.32 -1.26
C SER A 24 1.14 2.56 0.11
N LEU A 25 2.27 3.27 0.15
CA LEU A 25 2.95 3.62 1.40
C LEU A 25 2.10 4.56 2.28
N VAL A 26 1.39 5.52 1.67
CA VAL A 26 0.43 6.37 2.38
C VAL A 26 -0.65 5.51 3.04
N ILE A 27 -1.24 4.55 2.30
CA ILE A 27 -2.27 3.65 2.83
C ILE A 27 -1.77 2.86 4.05
N ILE A 28 -0.52 2.36 4.03
CA ILE A 28 0.10 1.61 5.13
C ILE A 28 0.44 2.51 6.33
N THR A 29 0.78 3.77 6.07
CA THR A 29 1.14 4.72 7.13
C THR A 29 -0.10 5.21 7.88
N PHE A 30 -1.20 5.41 7.16
CA PHE A 30 -2.48 5.92 7.70
C PHE A 30 -3.54 4.82 7.85
N THR A 31 -3.15 3.61 8.29
CA THR A 31 -4.12 2.49 8.39
C THR A 31 -5.17 2.70 9.47
N GLU A 32 -4.90 3.56 10.45
CA GLU A 32 -5.87 3.95 11.48
C GLU A 32 -7.12 4.59 10.86
N ASP A 33 -6.96 5.41 9.81
CA ASP A 33 -8.09 6.02 9.08
C ASP A 33 -8.97 4.96 8.41
N LEU A 34 -8.38 3.81 8.01
CA LEU A 34 -9.09 2.73 7.32
C LEU A 34 -10.09 2.00 8.21
N LYS A 35 -10.03 2.20 9.53
CA LYS A 35 -11.04 1.68 10.46
C LYS A 35 -12.39 2.33 10.22
N GLU A 36 -12.41 3.60 9.86
CA GLU A 36 -13.63 4.31 9.53
C GLU A 36 -14.09 3.99 8.10
N ASN A 37 -15.33 3.53 7.95
CA ASN A 37 -15.88 3.14 6.65
C ASN A 37 -15.91 4.28 5.64
N LYS A 38 -16.07 5.54 6.08
CA LYS A 38 -16.08 6.71 5.22
C LYS A 38 -14.74 6.88 4.49
N TYR A 39 -13.63 6.84 5.22
CA TYR A 39 -12.29 6.98 4.63
C TYR A 39 -11.92 5.75 3.79
N TYR A 40 -12.22 4.55 4.28
CA TYR A 40 -12.02 3.32 3.52
C TYR A 40 -12.71 3.36 2.14
N MET A 41 -13.99 3.73 2.08
CA MET A 41 -14.73 3.80 0.81
C MET A 41 -14.17 4.89 -0.13
N ARG A 42 -13.63 5.99 0.42
CA ARG A 42 -12.96 7.02 -0.38
C ARG A 42 -11.68 6.49 -0.99
N TYR A 43 -10.81 5.87 -0.20
CA TYR A 43 -9.58 5.26 -0.70
C TYR A 43 -9.86 4.14 -1.71
N LEU A 44 -10.92 3.35 -1.49
CA LEU A 44 -11.31 2.28 -2.40
C LEU A 44 -11.67 2.80 -3.80
N LYS A 45 -12.43 3.90 -3.88
CA LYS A 45 -12.75 4.54 -5.17
C LYS A 45 -11.52 5.07 -5.88
N ILE A 46 -10.61 5.74 -5.14
CA ILE A 46 -9.39 6.33 -5.70
C ILE A 46 -8.45 5.24 -6.21
N THR A 47 -8.17 4.24 -5.38
CA THR A 47 -7.27 3.13 -5.74
C THR A 47 -7.82 2.28 -6.89
N PHE A 48 -9.14 2.08 -6.94
CA PHE A 48 -9.78 1.40 -8.06
C PHE A 48 -9.63 2.20 -9.37
N LEU A 49 -9.81 3.52 -9.33
CA LEU A 49 -9.61 4.39 -10.50
C LEU A 49 -8.15 4.34 -10.99
N ILE A 50 -7.18 4.35 -10.07
CA ILE A 50 -5.75 4.20 -10.39
C ILE A 50 -5.49 2.87 -11.10
N GLY A 51 -6.00 1.76 -10.56
CA GLY A 51 -5.90 0.45 -11.20
C GLY A 51 -6.49 0.45 -12.62
N PHE A 52 -7.69 1.04 -12.77
CA PHE A 52 -8.35 1.17 -14.07
C PHE A 52 -7.52 1.99 -15.09
N LEU A 53 -6.85 3.06 -14.65
CA LEU A 53 -5.93 3.81 -15.51
C LEU A 53 -4.77 2.93 -16.00
N GLY A 54 -4.23 2.04 -15.18
CA GLY A 54 -3.19 1.11 -15.62
C GLY A 54 -3.67 0.12 -16.69
N ILE A 55 -4.92 -0.34 -16.62
CA ILE A 55 -5.52 -1.15 -17.70
C ILE A 55 -5.59 -0.34 -18.99
N ILE A 56 -5.99 0.93 -18.93
CA ILE A 56 -6.02 1.82 -20.11
C ILE A 56 -4.61 2.00 -20.68
N MET A 57 -3.60 2.25 -19.83
CA MET A 57 -2.20 2.37 -20.27
C MET A 57 -1.74 1.12 -21.01
N GLU A 58 -2.12 -0.06 -20.50
CA GLU A 58 -1.78 -1.33 -21.12
C GLU A 58 -2.50 -1.55 -22.46
N LEU A 59 -3.79 -1.22 -22.55
CA LEU A 59 -4.58 -1.28 -23.79
C LEU A 59 -4.08 -0.32 -24.88
N LEU A 60 -3.50 0.81 -24.49
CA LEU A 60 -2.89 1.78 -25.41
C LEU A 60 -1.46 1.41 -25.82
N ASN A 61 -0.96 0.22 -25.41
CA ASN A 61 0.45 -0.17 -25.54
C ASN A 61 1.44 0.84 -24.93
N TRP A 62 0.97 1.65 -23.97
CA TRP A 62 1.81 2.55 -23.19
C TRP A 62 2.29 1.82 -21.92
N ASN A 63 2.91 0.66 -22.13
CA ASN A 63 3.55 -0.13 -21.09
C ASN A 63 5.00 -0.42 -21.49
N TYR A 64 5.93 -0.19 -20.57
CA TYR A 64 7.37 -0.48 -20.75
C TYR A 64 7.82 -1.64 -19.85
N PHE A 65 6.87 -2.35 -19.24
CA PHE A 65 7.12 -3.55 -18.46
C PHE A 65 6.71 -4.79 -19.26
N CYS A 66 6.97 -5.96 -18.70
CA CYS A 66 6.35 -7.17 -19.20
C CYS A 66 4.82 -7.07 -19.16
N GLN A 67 4.15 -7.84 -20.01
CA GLN A 67 2.69 -7.88 -20.07
C GLN A 67 2.12 -8.20 -18.67
N PHE A 68 1.02 -7.55 -18.30
CA PHE A 68 0.34 -7.57 -17.01
C PHE A 68 1.06 -6.90 -15.83
N ASN A 69 2.38 -6.65 -15.90
CA ASN A 69 3.11 -6.03 -14.79
C ASN A 69 2.70 -4.56 -14.58
N CYS A 70 2.37 -3.83 -15.65
CA CYS A 70 1.84 -2.47 -15.56
C CYS A 70 0.53 -2.45 -14.76
N THR A 71 -0.44 -3.25 -15.17
CA THR A 71 -1.72 -3.39 -14.46
C THR A 71 -1.53 -3.85 -13.01
N LEU A 72 -0.62 -4.79 -12.74
CA LEU A 72 -0.37 -5.25 -11.37
C LEU A 72 0.17 -4.13 -10.48
N LEU A 73 1.14 -3.35 -10.98
CA LEU A 73 1.73 -2.24 -10.25
C LEU A 73 0.71 -1.13 -10.01
N THR A 74 -0.14 -0.79 -10.98
CA THR A 74 -1.20 0.21 -10.77
C THR A 74 -2.30 -0.28 -9.82
N PHE A 75 -2.56 -1.59 -9.75
CA PHE A 75 -3.49 -2.17 -8.78
C PHE A 75 -2.87 -2.40 -7.39
N SER A 76 -1.55 -2.24 -7.22
CA SER A 76 -0.89 -2.44 -5.93
C SER A 76 -1.50 -1.61 -4.79
N PRO A 77 -1.92 -0.34 -4.97
CA PRO A 77 -2.54 0.44 -3.89
C PRO A 77 -3.91 -0.10 -3.50
N PHE A 78 -4.67 -0.60 -4.48
CA PHE A 78 -5.97 -1.23 -4.25
C PHE A 78 -5.82 -2.53 -3.47
N LEU A 79 -4.88 -3.38 -3.88
CA LEU A 79 -4.57 -4.61 -3.14
C LEU A 79 -4.06 -4.32 -1.73
N THR A 80 -3.18 -3.31 -1.58
CA THR A 80 -2.68 -2.85 -0.28
C THR A 80 -3.84 -2.46 0.64
N LEU A 81 -4.81 -1.70 0.12
CA LEU A 81 -5.99 -1.28 0.87
C LEU A 81 -6.82 -2.47 1.35
N LEU A 82 -7.10 -3.43 0.47
CA LEU A 82 -7.87 -4.63 0.79
C LEU A 82 -7.17 -5.50 1.84
N ILE A 83 -5.87 -5.75 1.66
CA ILE A 83 -5.06 -6.55 2.58
C ILE A 83 -5.02 -5.86 3.95
N SER A 84 -4.75 -4.55 4.00
CA SER A 84 -4.71 -3.79 5.26
C SER A 84 -6.05 -3.84 6.00
N LYS A 85 -7.17 -3.65 5.29
CA LYS A 85 -8.52 -3.77 5.90
C LYS A 85 -8.77 -5.20 6.39
N GLY A 86 -8.34 -6.21 5.65
CA GLY A 86 -8.40 -7.61 6.05
C GLY A 86 -7.62 -7.90 7.33
N ILE A 87 -6.41 -7.38 7.46
CA ILE A 87 -5.57 -7.52 8.67
C ILE A 87 -6.25 -6.86 9.86
N ILE A 88 -6.78 -5.64 9.71
CA ILE A 88 -7.52 -4.93 10.78
C ILE A 88 -8.67 -5.79 11.31
N GLU A 89 -9.51 -6.31 10.41
CA GLU A 89 -10.67 -7.12 10.77
C GLU A 89 -10.26 -8.49 11.37
N PHE A 90 -9.21 -9.11 10.84
CA PHE A 90 -8.66 -10.35 11.40
C PHE A 90 -8.22 -10.17 12.84
N TYR A 91 -7.43 -9.13 13.11
CA TYR A 91 -6.95 -8.84 14.48
C TYR A 91 -8.11 -8.59 15.44
N LYS A 92 -9.09 -7.78 15.01
CA LYS A 92 -10.28 -7.49 15.80
C LYS A 92 -11.08 -8.75 16.14
N LYS A 93 -11.25 -9.66 15.18
CA LYS A 93 -12.02 -10.91 15.37
C LYS A 93 -11.28 -11.96 16.20
N VAL A 94 -10.00 -12.19 15.93
CA VAL A 94 -9.21 -13.26 16.58
C VAL A 94 -8.84 -12.90 18.01
N PHE A 95 -8.35 -11.67 18.23
CA PHE A 95 -7.86 -11.26 19.55
C PHE A 95 -8.94 -10.58 20.40
N LYS A 96 -10.14 -10.32 19.82
CA LYS A 96 -11.27 -9.62 20.47
C LYS A 96 -10.85 -8.29 21.10
N LYS A 97 -9.88 -7.60 20.48
CA LYS A 97 -9.29 -6.33 20.92
C LYS A 97 -9.18 -5.39 19.72
N GLU A 98 -9.28 -4.09 19.97
CA GLU A 98 -9.03 -3.12 18.90
C GLU A 98 -7.60 -3.23 18.42
N ALA A 99 -7.40 -3.24 17.10
CA ALA A 99 -6.08 -3.26 16.50
C ALA A 99 -5.56 -1.82 16.45
N PHE A 100 -4.46 -1.49 17.13
CA PHE A 100 -3.92 -0.12 17.17
C PHE A 100 -2.50 -0.07 16.65
N GLN A 101 -2.27 0.77 15.64
CA GLN A 101 -0.96 1.02 15.07
C GLN A 101 -0.22 2.05 15.93
N MET A 102 0.94 1.65 16.47
CA MET A 102 1.80 2.56 17.21
C MET A 102 2.35 3.63 16.26
N GLN A 103 2.09 4.89 16.58
CA GLN A 103 2.46 6.03 15.73
C GLN A 103 3.20 7.10 16.53
N TRP A 104 4.07 7.84 15.86
CA TRP A 104 4.70 9.04 16.43
C TRP A 104 3.71 10.20 16.37
N GLY A 105 3.50 10.85 17.51
CA GLY A 105 2.60 11.99 17.61
C GLY A 105 3.20 13.11 18.44
N LYS A 106 2.70 14.32 18.24
CA LYS A 106 3.04 15.48 19.07
C LYS A 106 2.20 15.43 20.35
N LEU A 107 2.85 15.42 21.51
CA LEU A 107 2.17 15.49 22.81
C LEU A 107 1.96 16.93 23.26
N SER A 108 2.96 17.77 23.02
CA SER A 108 2.97 19.20 23.34
C SER A 108 3.93 19.92 22.40
N ASP A 109 3.97 21.25 22.45
CA ASP A 109 4.88 22.06 21.65
C ASP A 109 6.34 21.61 21.81
N GLY A 110 6.95 21.17 20.70
CA GLY A 110 8.31 20.63 20.65
C GLY A 110 8.49 19.20 21.16
N ILE A 111 7.48 18.59 21.80
CA ILE A 111 7.59 17.24 22.39
C ILE A 111 6.88 16.21 21.52
N TRP A 112 7.68 15.37 20.87
CA TRP A 112 7.22 14.23 20.08
C TRP A 112 7.40 12.94 20.88
N THR A 113 6.36 12.13 20.94
CA THR A 113 6.39 10.85 21.64
C THR A 113 5.66 9.80 20.81
N ARG A 114 6.11 8.57 20.96
CA ARG A 114 5.45 7.43 20.34
C ARG A 114 4.21 7.07 21.14
N ASN A 115 3.03 7.18 20.53
CA ASN A 115 1.81 6.65 21.09
C ASN A 115 1.87 5.12 21.06
N MET A 116 1.96 4.51 22.25
CA MET A 116 2.06 3.07 22.46
C MET A 116 0.68 2.40 22.64
N GLY A 117 -0.41 3.17 22.65
CA GLY A 117 -1.74 2.69 23.06
C GLY A 117 -1.77 2.35 24.54
N ASP A 118 -2.68 1.45 24.93
CA ASP A 118 -2.70 0.89 26.29
C ASP A 118 -1.44 0.04 26.55
N LEU A 119 -0.63 0.47 27.53
CA LEU A 119 0.62 -0.17 27.93
C LEU A 119 0.43 -1.64 28.33
N LYS A 120 -0.76 -2.02 28.82
CA LYS A 120 -1.11 -3.41 29.15
C LYS A 120 -1.04 -4.34 27.94
N TYR A 121 -1.26 -3.81 26.74
CA TYR A 121 -1.28 -4.59 25.49
C TYR A 121 -0.17 -4.18 24.51
N LYS A 122 0.90 -3.53 25.00
CA LYS A 122 2.03 -3.06 24.18
C LYS A 122 2.58 -4.13 23.22
N GLY A 123 2.75 -5.37 23.68
CA GLY A 123 3.25 -6.47 22.84
C GLY A 123 2.32 -6.78 21.66
N TYR A 124 1.01 -6.81 21.90
CA TYR A 124 -0.01 -7.02 20.89
C TYR A 124 -0.05 -5.88 19.86
N TYR A 125 -0.03 -4.62 20.32
CA TYR A 125 0.00 -3.45 19.42
C TYR A 125 1.30 -3.38 18.62
N SER A 126 2.43 -3.75 19.22
CA SER A 126 3.71 -3.82 18.50
C SER A 126 3.67 -4.86 17.40
N TRP A 127 3.12 -6.05 17.68
CA TRP A 127 3.02 -7.11 16.69
C TRP A 127 2.07 -6.75 15.56
N TYR A 128 0.91 -6.16 15.89
CA TYR A 128 -0.02 -5.61 14.90
C TYR A 128 0.66 -4.54 14.03
N THR A 129 1.38 -3.58 14.63
CA THR A 129 2.06 -2.49 13.90
C THR A 129 3.08 -3.03 12.89
N VAL A 130 3.85 -4.04 13.27
CA VAL A 130 4.81 -4.68 12.36
C VAL A 130 4.09 -5.42 11.23
N ASN A 131 3.03 -6.16 11.56
CA ASN A 131 2.30 -6.95 10.56
C ASN A 131 1.55 -6.07 9.57
N ILE A 132 0.84 -5.02 10.01
CA ILE A 132 0.16 -4.09 9.11
C ILE A 132 1.15 -3.32 8.23
N GLY A 133 2.36 -3.04 8.73
CA GLY A 133 3.42 -2.38 7.98
C GLY A 133 4.09 -3.26 6.92
N SER A 134 4.21 -4.58 7.18
CA SER A 134 5.03 -5.48 6.37
C SER A 134 4.24 -6.44 5.51
N PHE A 135 3.11 -6.99 5.99
CA PHE A 135 2.37 -8.02 5.27
C PHE A 135 1.80 -7.55 3.92
N PRO A 136 1.22 -6.33 3.79
CA PRO A 136 0.78 -5.85 2.49
C PRO A 136 1.93 -5.82 1.46
N ILE A 137 3.11 -5.38 1.89
CA ILE A 137 4.30 -5.31 1.03
C ILE A 137 4.73 -6.74 0.64
N PHE A 138 4.90 -7.64 1.61
CA PHE A 138 5.31 -9.03 1.35
C PHE A 138 4.36 -9.76 0.41
N ILE A 139 3.04 -9.62 0.61
CA ILE A 139 2.04 -10.27 -0.23
C ILE A 139 2.10 -9.73 -1.66
N ILE A 140 2.18 -8.41 -1.84
CA ILE A 140 2.24 -7.80 -3.18
C ILE A 140 3.54 -8.19 -3.88
N THR A 141 4.68 -8.15 -3.20
CA THR A 141 5.96 -8.58 -3.77
C THR A 141 5.94 -10.06 -4.16
N ALA A 142 5.34 -10.92 -3.33
CA ALA A 142 5.19 -12.34 -3.67
C ALA A 142 4.31 -12.55 -4.91
N ILE A 143 3.20 -11.82 -5.03
CA ILE A 143 2.34 -11.86 -6.23
C ILE A 143 3.11 -11.39 -7.47
N PHE A 144 3.87 -10.29 -7.36
CA PHE A 144 4.68 -9.76 -8.45
C PHE A 144 5.71 -10.80 -8.94
N LEU A 145 6.47 -11.39 -8.03
CA LEU A 145 7.49 -12.39 -8.37
C LEU A 145 6.89 -13.67 -8.98
N LEU A 146 5.70 -14.08 -8.52
CA LEU A 146 4.99 -15.23 -9.09
C LEU A 146 4.51 -14.97 -10.52
N ILE A 147 4.03 -13.76 -10.80
CA ILE A 147 3.58 -13.37 -12.14
C ILE A 147 4.78 -13.24 -13.07
N GLU A 148 5.82 -12.52 -12.64
CA GLU A 148 7.05 -12.33 -13.42
C GLU A 148 7.66 -13.69 -13.83
N LYS A 149 7.71 -14.65 -12.91
CA LYS A 149 8.29 -15.98 -13.19
C LYS A 149 7.45 -16.85 -14.14
N ASN A 150 6.14 -16.67 -14.20
CA ASN A 150 5.24 -17.57 -14.94
C ASN A 150 4.70 -16.97 -16.25
N ILE A 151 4.74 -15.64 -16.40
CA ILE A 151 4.13 -14.94 -17.53
C ILE A 151 5.18 -14.26 -18.44
N CYS A 152 6.42 -14.00 -17.96
CA CYS A 152 7.42 -13.18 -18.67
C CYS A 152 8.62 -13.92 -19.32
#